data_AF-A0A9D4QYS6-F1
#
_entry.id   AF-A0A9D4QYS6-F1
#
_cell.length_a   1.000
_cell.length_b   1.000
_cell.length_c   1.000
_cell.angle_alpha   90.00
_cell.angle_beta   90.00
_cell.angle_gamma   90.00
#
_symmetry.space_group_name_H-M   'P 1'
#
loop_
_entity.id
_entity.type
_entity.pdbx_description
1 polymer ?
#
loop_
_entity_poly.entity_id
_entity_poly.type
_entity_poly.pdbx_seq_one_letter_code
_entity_poly.pdbx_strand_id
1 'polypeptide(L)'
;MLKGHSKTNIRNRFALSVKARCMAELKAAHNKYQGDIKVLKKVMVDVISAIILCFNGYCGTSCAKYSYVCAGTNRQAKNFMPNNVKVRMVDSDQQVLKKCIEMVLGPASLDATKLLTTTQKCEAANRSYQAVNPKFVTFSRNCVGRIHGQVHKLNNSYADSVIAKTMELHANLTQGSKVINQLASCLLKCSPRSFPSLRSRSVLDSRSKNHTMIIRFRITICLFTLKMALNVKENPSSAENLVFSQPIKNDSLAYRRQLSPIRTT
;
A
#
# COMPACT_ATOMS: atom_id res chain seq x y z
N MET A 1 11.69 31.61 -7.71
CA MET A 1 10.40 31.70 -6.98
C MET A 1 9.47 30.62 -7.49
N LEU A 2 8.91 29.79 -6.59
CA LEU A 2 7.87 28.81 -6.96
C LEU A 2 6.54 29.57 -7.13
N LYS A 3 6.25 30.07 -8.34
CA LYS A 3 4.97 30.73 -8.65
C LYS A 3 3.82 29.73 -8.41
N GLY A 4 2.92 30.04 -7.46
CA GLY A 4 1.64 29.32 -7.27
C GLY A 4 1.61 28.17 -6.26
N HIS A 5 2.67 27.91 -5.49
CA HIS A 5 2.64 26.89 -4.43
C HIS A 5 2.90 27.51 -3.06
N SER A 6 1.89 27.51 -2.19
CA SER A 6 2.09 27.89 -0.79
C SER A 6 3.02 26.88 -0.09
N LYS A 7 3.86 27.34 0.85
CA LYS A 7 4.77 26.49 1.62
C LYS A 7 4.01 25.30 2.26
N THR A 8 2.78 25.54 2.71
CA THR A 8 1.87 24.53 3.28
C THR A 8 1.49 23.44 2.29
N ASN A 9 1.27 23.79 1.01
CA ASN A 9 0.93 22.81 -0.04
C ASN A 9 2.09 21.83 -0.28
N ILE A 10 3.33 22.34 -0.29
CA ILE A 10 4.54 21.52 -0.49
C ILE A 10 4.75 20.56 0.68
N ARG A 11 4.56 21.01 1.92
CA ARG A 11 4.62 20.16 3.12
C ARG A 11 3.63 19.01 3.06
N ASN A 12 2.38 19.30 2.70
CA ASN A 12 1.34 18.27 2.55
C ASN A 12 1.69 17.26 1.45
N ARG A 13 2.18 17.74 0.30
CA ARG A 13 2.64 16.87 -0.79
C ARG A 13 3.81 15.98 -0.37
N PHE A 14 4.77 16.51 0.37
CA PHE A 14 5.87 15.72 0.91
C PHE A 14 5.37 14.63 1.85
N ALA A 15 4.50 14.97 2.81
CA ALA A 15 3.91 14.00 3.72
C ALA A 15 3.14 12.89 2.97
N LEU A 16 2.37 13.26 1.94
CA LEU A 16 1.69 12.29 1.08
C LEU A 16 2.67 11.40 0.30
N SER A 17 3.78 11.96 -0.17
CA SER A 17 4.86 11.22 -0.85
C SER A 17 5.47 10.17 0.07
N VAL A 18 5.85 10.56 1.29
CA VAL A 18 6.41 9.64 2.29
C VAL A 18 5.39 8.54 2.63
N LYS A 19 4.14 8.90 2.91
CA LYS A 19 3.08 7.94 3.25
C LYS A 19 2.81 6.95 2.11
N ALA A 20 2.62 7.45 0.89
CA ALA A 20 2.35 6.62 -0.28
C ALA A 20 3.53 5.68 -0.58
N ARG A 21 4.76 6.18 -0.38
CA ARG A 21 5.97 5.39 -0.54
C ARG A 21 6.04 4.25 0.47
N CYS A 22 5.88 4.53 1.76
CA CYS A 22 5.88 3.50 2.81
C CYS A 22 4.82 2.43 2.56
N MET A 23 3.60 2.83 2.20
CA MET A 23 2.52 1.88 1.90
C MET A 23 2.80 1.04 0.66
N ALA A 24 3.47 1.58 -0.36
CA ALA A 24 3.84 0.83 -1.54
C ALA A 24 4.91 -0.23 -1.21
N GLU A 25 5.94 0.15 -0.43
CA GLU A 25 7.00 -0.75 0.02
C GLU A 25 6.44 -1.90 0.84
N LEU A 26 5.59 -1.58 1.80
CA LEU A 26 4.93 -2.57 2.65
C LEU A 26 4.11 -3.56 1.82
N LYS A 27 3.32 -3.08 0.86
CA LYS A 27 2.53 -3.96 -0.04
C LYS A 27 3.41 -4.85 -0.91
N ALA A 28 4.47 -4.30 -1.48
CA ALA A 28 5.38 -5.05 -2.35
C ALA A 28 6.13 -6.13 -1.56
N ALA A 29 6.64 -5.79 -0.37
CA ALA A 29 7.30 -6.74 0.51
C ALA A 29 6.32 -7.81 1.03
N HIS A 30 5.10 -7.44 1.40
CA HIS A 30 4.08 -8.39 1.85
C HIS A 30 3.71 -9.40 0.76
N ASN A 31 3.61 -8.95 -0.50
CA ASN A 31 3.42 -9.83 -1.64
C ASN A 31 4.63 -10.78 -1.84
N LYS A 32 5.86 -10.27 -1.71
CA LYS A 32 7.09 -11.07 -1.89
C LYS A 32 7.26 -12.16 -0.83
N TYR A 33 7.06 -11.81 0.44
CA TYR A 33 7.22 -12.73 1.58
C TYR A 33 5.90 -13.37 2.02
N GLN A 34 4.84 -13.20 1.24
CA GLN A 34 3.52 -13.80 1.45
C GLN A 34 2.96 -13.57 2.87
N GLY A 35 3.28 -12.42 3.46
CA GLY A 35 2.83 -11.98 4.78
C GLY A 35 3.63 -12.48 6.00
N ASP A 36 4.83 -13.07 5.83
CA ASP A 36 5.65 -13.45 6.99
C ASP A 36 6.19 -12.23 7.75
N ILE A 37 5.61 -12.00 8.93
CA ILE A 37 5.93 -10.84 9.78
C ILE A 37 7.34 -10.91 10.35
N LYS A 38 7.88 -12.10 10.64
CA LYS A 38 9.23 -12.22 11.21
C LYS A 38 10.28 -11.76 10.20
N VAL A 39 10.11 -12.16 8.94
CA VAL A 39 10.99 -11.73 7.84
C VAL A 39 10.79 -10.25 7.54
N LEU A 40 9.53 -9.78 7.46
CA LEU A 40 9.22 -8.38 7.21
C LEU A 40 9.86 -7.44 8.23
N LYS A 41 9.82 -7.77 9.53
CA LYS A 41 10.45 -6.97 10.58
C LYS A 41 11.96 -6.79 10.37
N LYS A 42 12.66 -7.84 9.92
CA LYS A 42 14.10 -7.77 9.65
C LYS A 42 14.39 -6.89 8.45
N VAL A 43 13.71 -7.13 7.33
CA VAL A 43 14.02 -6.46 6.06
C VAL A 43 13.54 -5.00 6.05
N MET A 44 12.49 -4.66 6.80
CA MET A 44 11.98 -3.29 6.83
C MET A 44 12.95 -2.29 7.46
N VAL A 45 13.90 -2.74 8.30
CA VAL A 45 14.95 -1.87 8.85
C VAL A 45 15.80 -1.26 7.73
N ASP A 46 16.22 -2.09 6.77
CA ASP A 46 17.01 -1.64 5.61
C ASP A 46 16.18 -0.77 4.67
N VAL A 47 14.89 -1.10 4.48
CA VAL A 47 13.96 -0.30 3.67
C VAL A 47 13.82 1.12 4.23
N ILE A 48 13.71 1.28 5.55
CA ILE A 48 13.62 2.60 6.21
C ILE A 48 14.86 3.44 5.87
N SER A 49 16.06 2.85 5.99
CA SER A 49 17.30 3.54 5.68
C SER A 49 17.35 3.99 4.20
N ALA A 50 16.93 3.11 3.28
CA ALA A 50 16.90 3.41 1.85
C ALA A 50 15.90 4.52 1.51
N ILE A 51 14.73 4.57 2.17
CA ILE A 51 13.74 5.63 1.97
C ILE A 51 14.32 6.99 2.37
N ILE A 52 14.97 7.08 3.53
CA ILE A 52 15.57 8.33 4.02
C ILE A 52 16.65 8.82 3.05
N LEU A 53 17.56 7.94 2.63
CA LEU A 53 18.59 8.26 1.64
C LEU A 53 17.99 8.72 0.30
N CYS A 54 16.91 8.07 -0.14
CA CYS A 54 16.19 8.42 -1.35
C CYS A 54 15.63 9.85 -1.28
N PHE A 55 15.02 10.23 -0.16
CA PHE A 55 14.49 11.58 0.06
C PHE A 55 15.56 12.64 0.20
N ASN A 56 16.76 12.27 0.67
CA ASN A 56 17.94 13.13 0.71
C ASN A 56 18.58 13.35 -0.67
N GLY A 57 18.09 12.68 -1.71
CA GLY A 57 18.63 12.78 -3.07
C GLY A 57 19.67 11.72 -3.42
N TYR A 58 20.03 10.83 -2.50
CA TYR A 58 20.90 9.68 -2.74
C TYR A 58 20.11 8.45 -3.19
N CYS A 59 19.26 8.64 -4.20
CA CYS A 59 18.60 7.53 -4.88
C CYS A 59 19.65 6.80 -5.74
N GLY A 60 19.68 5.48 -5.75
CA GLY A 60 20.76 4.74 -6.41
C GLY A 60 20.85 3.30 -5.95
N THR A 61 22.07 2.87 -5.64
CA THR A 61 22.41 1.50 -5.24
C THR A 61 21.67 1.04 -3.98
N SER A 62 21.52 1.91 -2.97
CA SER A 62 20.77 1.62 -1.74
C SER A 62 19.29 1.31 -2.03
N CYS A 63 18.67 2.12 -2.88
CA CYS A 63 17.30 1.89 -3.33
C CYS A 63 17.22 0.62 -4.17
N ALA A 64 18.10 0.42 -5.15
CA ALA A 64 18.09 -0.78 -5.99
C ALA A 64 18.23 -2.08 -5.18
N LYS A 65 19.01 -2.04 -4.09
CA LYS A 65 19.25 -3.22 -3.23
C LYS A 65 18.13 -3.48 -2.23
N TYR A 66 17.65 -2.45 -1.54
CA TYR A 66 16.77 -2.62 -0.37
C TYR A 66 15.31 -2.24 -0.63
N SER A 67 15.04 -1.38 -1.62
CA SER A 67 13.69 -0.97 -1.95
C SER A 67 12.99 -1.98 -2.85
N TYR A 68 11.70 -2.19 -2.61
CA TYR A 68 10.82 -2.99 -3.45
C TYR A 68 10.08 -2.18 -4.51
N VAL A 69 10.15 -0.84 -4.45
CA VAL A 69 9.34 0.05 -5.29
C VAL A 69 10.18 1.05 -6.10
N CYS A 70 11.40 1.38 -5.67
CA CYS A 70 12.30 2.24 -6.46
C CYS A 70 13.39 1.37 -7.09
N ALA A 71 13.54 1.50 -8.40
CA ALA A 71 14.58 0.83 -9.17
C ALA A 71 15.98 1.45 -9.01
N GLY A 72 16.14 2.52 -8.20
CA GLY A 72 17.41 3.21 -8.03
C GLY A 72 17.84 4.10 -9.20
N THR A 73 16.92 4.45 -10.11
CA THR A 73 17.23 5.23 -11.33
C THR A 73 17.27 6.75 -11.11
N ASN A 74 17.67 7.21 -9.91
CA ASN A 74 17.62 8.62 -9.50
C ASN A 74 16.23 9.28 -9.57
N ARG A 75 15.17 8.49 -9.78
CA ARG A 75 13.77 8.94 -9.78
C ARG A 75 13.03 8.32 -8.60
N GLN A 76 12.48 9.17 -7.75
CA GLN A 76 11.62 8.74 -6.65
C GLN A 76 10.32 8.16 -7.22
N ALA A 77 10.01 6.90 -6.94
CA ALA A 77 8.77 6.31 -7.44
C ALA A 77 7.57 6.84 -6.65
N LYS A 78 6.51 7.25 -7.37
CA LYS A 78 5.26 7.82 -6.81
C LYS A 78 5.50 9.10 -6.00
N ASN A 79 6.31 10.01 -6.54
CA ASN A 79 6.59 11.28 -5.90
C ASN A 79 5.45 12.27 -6.14
N PHE A 80 4.83 12.78 -5.07
CA PHE A 80 3.86 13.87 -5.13
C PHE A 80 4.53 15.25 -5.09
N MET A 81 5.87 15.30 -4.96
CA MET A 81 6.62 16.54 -5.03
C MET A 81 6.80 17.00 -6.48
N PRO A 82 6.91 18.33 -6.70
CA PRO A 82 7.27 18.86 -8.02
C PRO A 82 8.67 18.40 -8.43
N ASN A 83 8.88 18.15 -9.73
CA ASN A 83 10.15 17.62 -10.28
C ASN A 83 11.40 18.46 -9.94
N ASN A 84 11.23 19.75 -9.63
CA ASN A 84 12.33 20.68 -9.39
C ASN A 84 12.62 20.94 -7.91
N VAL A 85 11.91 20.27 -6.99
CA VAL A 85 12.12 20.46 -5.55
C VAL A 85 12.97 19.32 -5.01
N LYS A 86 14.20 19.64 -4.63
CA LYS A 86 15.08 18.75 -3.87
C LYS A 86 15.00 19.11 -2.40
N VAL A 87 14.79 18.11 -1.55
CA VAL A 87 14.83 18.29 -0.09
C VAL A 87 16.27 18.05 0.34
N ARG A 88 16.91 19.06 0.94
CA ARG A 88 18.13 18.87 1.72
C ARG A 88 17.72 18.72 3.17
N MET A 89 18.00 17.56 3.78
CA MET A 89 17.66 17.31 5.18
C MET A 89 18.92 17.39 6.03
N VAL A 90 18.84 18.08 7.17
CA VAL A 90 19.85 18.02 8.22
C VAL A 90 19.68 16.69 8.98
N ASP A 91 20.69 16.24 9.72
CA ASP A 91 20.62 14.99 10.49
C ASP A 91 19.44 14.98 11.49
N SER A 92 19.10 16.14 12.06
CA SER A 92 17.90 16.32 12.89
C SER A 92 16.61 15.98 12.12
N ASP A 93 16.49 16.45 10.88
CA ASP A 93 15.33 16.23 10.03
C ASP A 93 15.24 14.76 9.61
N GLN A 94 16.38 14.11 9.37
CA GLN A 94 16.44 12.69 9.07
C GLN A 94 15.91 11.84 10.24
N GLN A 95 16.22 12.22 11.48
CA GLN A 95 15.68 11.53 12.66
C GLN A 95 14.17 11.71 12.79
N VAL A 96 13.65 12.91 12.52
CA VAL A 96 12.20 13.17 12.51
C VAL A 96 11.52 12.33 11.42
N LEU A 97 12.08 12.32 10.21
CA LEU A 97 11.57 11.51 9.11
C LEU A 97 11.62 10.02 9.44
N LYS A 98 12.71 9.54 10.06
CA LYS A 98 12.84 8.15 10.52
C LYS A 98 11.72 7.77 11.48
N LYS A 99 11.48 8.58 12.52
CA LYS A 99 10.37 8.37 13.47
C LYS A 99 9.02 8.32 12.74
N CYS A 100 8.81 9.20 11.77
CA CYS A 100 7.58 9.23 10.96
C CYS A 100 7.40 7.96 10.12
N ILE A 101 8.47 7.44 9.52
CA ILE A 101 8.44 6.20 8.74
C ILE A 101 8.25 4.99 9.65
N GLU A 102 8.93 4.94 10.80
CA GLU A 102 8.82 3.88 11.81
C GLU A 102 7.40 3.75 12.37
N MET A 103 6.65 4.84 12.43
CA MET A 103 5.23 4.75 12.75
C MET A 103 4.49 3.83 11.76
N VAL A 104 4.87 3.73 10.48
CA VAL A 104 4.21 2.85 9.50
C VAL A 104 4.94 1.50 9.34
N LEU A 105 6.26 1.52 9.22
CA LEU A 105 7.11 0.36 8.89
C LEU A 105 7.81 -0.24 10.12
N GLY A 106 7.65 0.35 11.30
CA GLY A 106 8.25 -0.14 12.52
C GLY A 106 7.62 -1.44 13.02
N PRO A 107 8.32 -2.18 13.90
CA PRO A 107 7.93 -3.53 14.28
C PRO A 107 6.55 -3.62 14.93
N ALA A 108 6.20 -2.67 15.80
CA ALA A 108 4.88 -2.62 16.44
C ALA A 108 3.76 -2.39 15.40
N SER A 109 4.02 -1.54 14.41
CA SER A 109 3.06 -1.24 13.34
C SER A 109 2.93 -2.39 12.36
N LEU A 110 4.00 -3.14 12.08
CA LEU A 110 3.95 -4.36 11.28
C LEU A 110 3.11 -5.45 11.96
N ASP A 111 3.21 -5.60 13.28
CA ASP A 111 2.34 -6.53 14.04
C ASP A 111 0.87 -6.12 13.95
N ALA A 112 0.62 -4.81 14.11
CA ALA A 112 -0.72 -4.24 14.00
C ALA A 112 -1.26 -4.31 12.55
N THR A 113 -0.42 -4.32 11.53
CA THR A 113 -0.87 -4.29 10.11
C THR A 113 -0.64 -5.60 9.37
N LYS A 114 -0.42 -6.71 10.10
CA LYS A 114 -0.05 -8.02 9.53
C LYS A 114 -0.98 -8.54 8.42
N LEU A 115 -2.26 -8.19 8.48
CA LEU A 115 -3.28 -8.62 7.51
C LEU A 115 -3.44 -7.70 6.30
N LEU A 116 -2.76 -6.54 6.28
CA LEU A 116 -2.93 -5.48 5.27
C LEU A 116 -4.40 -5.15 4.95
N THR A 117 -5.25 -5.21 5.97
CA THR A 117 -6.67 -4.87 5.87
C THR A 117 -6.87 -3.37 6.04
N THR A 118 -7.67 -2.77 5.18
CA THR A 118 -8.09 -1.37 5.32
C THR A 118 -9.39 -1.28 6.10
N THR A 119 -9.66 -0.12 6.72
CA THR A 119 -10.94 0.15 7.39
C THR A 119 -12.13 -0.12 6.49
N GLN A 120 -12.04 0.27 5.21
CA GLN A 120 -13.05 -0.01 4.20
C GLN A 120 -13.29 -1.50 3.98
N LYS A 121 -12.23 -2.33 3.94
CA LYS A 121 -12.36 -3.79 3.84
C LYS A 121 -13.06 -4.37 5.09
N CYS A 122 -12.67 -3.91 6.27
CA CYS A 122 -13.30 -4.34 7.53
C CYS A 122 -14.78 -3.96 7.58
N GLU A 123 -15.13 -2.73 7.17
CA GLU A 123 -16.52 -2.29 7.10
C GLU A 123 -17.34 -3.06 6.06
N ALA A 124 -16.78 -3.30 4.87
CA ALA A 124 -17.43 -4.09 3.83
C ALA A 124 -17.72 -5.53 4.31
N ALA A 125 -16.77 -6.15 5.02
CA ALA A 125 -16.97 -7.45 5.65
C ALA A 125 -18.06 -7.39 6.72
N ASN A 126 -18.03 -6.40 7.63
CA ASN A 126 -19.04 -6.24 8.67
C ASN A 126 -20.45 -6.01 8.10
N ARG A 127 -20.60 -5.15 7.08
CA ARG A 127 -21.87 -4.93 6.37
C ARG A 127 -22.37 -6.22 5.73
N SER A 128 -21.47 -6.99 5.12
CA SER A 128 -21.79 -8.29 4.53
C SER A 128 -22.27 -9.31 5.57
N TYR A 129 -21.64 -9.35 6.75
CA TYR A 129 -22.10 -10.21 7.84
C TYR A 129 -23.48 -9.81 8.34
N GLN A 130 -23.72 -8.51 8.54
CA GLN A 130 -25.02 -8.00 8.98
C GLN A 130 -26.13 -8.27 7.96
N ALA A 131 -25.80 -8.25 6.66
CA ALA A 131 -26.76 -8.58 5.61
C ALA A 131 -27.22 -10.05 5.67
N VAL A 132 -26.32 -10.97 6.02
CA VAL A 132 -26.68 -12.40 6.14
C VAL A 132 -27.16 -12.78 7.54
N ASN A 133 -26.88 -11.99 8.57
CA ASN A 133 -27.30 -12.24 9.94
C ASN A 133 -27.84 -10.93 10.59
N PRO A 134 -29.11 -10.57 10.32
CA PRO A 134 -29.75 -9.40 10.89
C PRO A 134 -29.87 -9.53 12.41
N LYS A 135 -29.76 -8.42 13.14
CA LYS A 135 -29.77 -8.41 14.62
C LYS A 135 -31.07 -8.94 15.24
N PHE A 136 -32.18 -8.84 14.52
CA PHE A 136 -33.51 -9.19 15.01
C PHE A 136 -33.93 -10.62 14.68
N VAL A 137 -33.09 -11.41 14.01
CA VAL A 137 -33.43 -12.77 13.58
C VAL A 137 -32.35 -13.75 13.99
N THR A 138 -32.73 -14.79 14.74
CA THR A 138 -31.82 -15.84 15.19
C THR A 138 -31.85 -17.02 14.23
N PHE A 139 -30.71 -17.31 13.61
CA PHE A 139 -30.55 -18.41 12.64
C PHE A 139 -29.81 -19.61 13.24
N SER A 140 -30.32 -20.23 14.30
CA SER A 140 -29.60 -21.29 15.05
C SER A 140 -29.15 -22.47 14.17
N ARG A 141 -30.00 -22.95 13.25
CA ARG A 141 -29.71 -24.12 12.40
C ARG A 141 -28.77 -23.83 11.23
N ASN A 142 -28.74 -22.61 10.71
CA ASN A 142 -28.06 -22.29 9.44
C ASN A 142 -27.14 -21.05 9.49
N CYS A 143 -26.93 -20.43 10.66
CA CYS A 143 -26.05 -19.27 10.82
C CYS A 143 -24.64 -19.54 10.28
N VAL A 144 -24.05 -20.67 10.66
CA VAL A 144 -22.70 -21.07 10.25
C VAL A 144 -22.59 -21.14 8.73
N GLY A 145 -23.50 -21.85 8.07
CA GLY A 145 -23.53 -21.97 6.61
C GLY A 145 -23.73 -20.62 5.90
N ARG A 146 -24.57 -19.73 6.44
CA ARG A 146 -24.79 -18.38 5.91
C ARG A 146 -23.53 -17.52 5.99
N ILE A 147 -22.85 -17.54 7.14
CA ILE A 147 -21.59 -16.82 7.38
C ILE A 147 -20.50 -17.34 6.44
N HIS A 148 -20.24 -18.65 6.42
CA HIS A 148 -19.24 -19.22 5.51
C HIS A 148 -19.57 -18.97 4.05
N GLY A 149 -20.84 -19.08 3.69
CA GLY A 149 -21.32 -18.79 2.34
C GLY A 149 -21.01 -17.35 1.92
N GLN A 150 -21.14 -16.38 2.83
CA GLN A 150 -20.82 -14.98 2.58
C GLN A 150 -19.31 -14.69 2.56
N VAL A 151 -18.54 -15.30 3.45
CA VAL A 151 -17.07 -15.19 3.43
C VAL A 151 -16.50 -15.69 2.10
N HIS A 152 -17.02 -16.82 1.60
CA HIS A 152 -16.61 -17.35 0.31
C HIS A 152 -16.87 -16.36 -0.84
N LYS A 153 -18.04 -15.71 -0.86
CA LYS A 153 -18.39 -14.67 -1.84
C LYS A 153 -17.48 -13.44 -1.76
N LEU A 154 -17.11 -13.02 -0.55
CA LEU A 154 -16.21 -11.88 -0.34
C LEU A 154 -14.80 -12.15 -0.85
N ASN A 155 -14.35 -13.40 -0.83
CA ASN A 155 -13.01 -13.79 -1.27
C ASN A 155 -12.94 -14.10 -2.78
N ASN A 156 -13.99 -14.71 -3.35
CA ASN A 156 -13.99 -15.29 -4.69
C ASN A 156 -15.00 -14.64 -5.65
N SER A 157 -15.43 -13.40 -5.40
CA SER A 157 -16.54 -12.77 -6.14
C SER A 157 -17.88 -13.53 -6.01
N TYR A 158 -18.97 -12.92 -6.47
CA TYR A 158 -20.27 -13.60 -6.46
C TYR A 158 -20.32 -14.75 -7.47
N ALA A 159 -19.87 -14.50 -8.71
CA ALA A 159 -19.97 -15.46 -9.80
C ALA A 159 -19.08 -16.68 -9.55
N ASP A 160 -17.79 -16.48 -9.27
CA ASP A 160 -16.88 -17.61 -9.06
C ASP A 160 -17.25 -18.38 -7.79
N SER A 161 -17.78 -17.69 -6.77
CA SER A 161 -18.32 -18.38 -5.59
C SER A 161 -19.50 -19.29 -5.90
N VAL A 162 -20.39 -18.93 -6.82
CA VAL A 162 -21.54 -19.76 -7.17
C VAL A 162 -21.07 -20.94 -8.01
N ILE A 163 -20.24 -20.67 -9.02
CA ILE A 163 -19.68 -21.70 -9.91
C ILE A 163 -18.91 -22.75 -9.11
N ALA A 164 -18.02 -22.34 -8.21
CA ALA A 164 -17.25 -23.27 -7.37
C ALA A 164 -18.15 -24.16 -6.49
N LYS A 165 -19.20 -23.59 -5.89
CA LYS A 165 -20.15 -24.36 -5.07
C LYS A 165 -20.97 -25.34 -5.90
N THR A 166 -21.41 -24.96 -7.10
CA THR A 166 -22.17 -25.85 -7.98
C THR A 166 -21.32 -26.98 -8.52
N MET A 167 -20.05 -26.70 -8.84
CA MET A 167 -19.08 -27.73 -9.25
C MET A 167 -18.87 -28.76 -8.14
N GLU A 168 -18.64 -28.30 -6.90
CA GLU A 168 -18.42 -29.19 -5.75
C GLU A 168 -19.66 -30.03 -5.38
N LEU A 169 -20.85 -29.46 -5.55
CA LEU A 169 -22.11 -30.16 -5.28
C LEU A 169 -22.58 -31.04 -6.46
N HIS A 170 -21.81 -31.10 -7.56
CA HIS A 170 -22.21 -31.73 -8.81
C HIS A 170 -23.61 -31.29 -9.31
N ALA A 171 -23.97 -30.03 -9.03
CA ALA A 171 -25.27 -29.48 -9.37
C ALA A 171 -25.25 -28.89 -10.79
N ASN A 172 -26.10 -29.39 -11.67
CA ASN A 172 -26.24 -28.88 -13.02
C ASN A 172 -27.00 -27.55 -13.01
N LEU A 173 -26.38 -26.50 -13.58
CA LEU A 173 -27.04 -25.22 -13.81
C LEU A 173 -27.83 -25.28 -15.13
N THR A 174 -29.15 -25.16 -15.07
CA THR A 174 -30.01 -25.19 -16.26
C THR A 174 -29.75 -23.98 -17.15
N GLN A 175 -29.46 -24.24 -18.43
CA GLN A 175 -29.29 -23.20 -19.47
C GLN A 175 -30.52 -22.29 -19.55
N GLY A 176 -30.29 -20.99 -19.73
CA GLY A 176 -31.37 -19.98 -19.78
C GLY A 176 -31.99 -19.61 -18.44
N SER A 177 -31.61 -20.26 -17.34
CA SER A 177 -32.09 -19.90 -16.01
C SER A 177 -31.68 -18.47 -15.61
N LYS A 178 -32.49 -17.84 -14.75
CA LYS A 178 -32.19 -16.50 -14.20
C LYS A 178 -30.81 -16.43 -13.54
N VAL A 179 -30.36 -17.54 -12.93
CA VAL A 179 -29.05 -17.65 -12.29
C VAL A 179 -27.93 -17.55 -13.33
N ILE A 180 -28.02 -18.28 -14.44
CA ILE A 180 -27.01 -18.18 -15.52
C ILE A 180 -27.00 -16.79 -16.14
N ASN A 181 -28.16 -16.17 -16.36
CA ASN A 181 -28.24 -14.81 -16.90
C ASN A 181 -27.58 -13.79 -15.95
N GLN A 182 -27.78 -13.94 -14.64
CA GLN A 182 -27.09 -13.14 -13.63
C GLN A 182 -25.57 -13.40 -13.64
N LEU A 183 -25.13 -14.66 -13.69
CA LEU A 183 -23.71 -15.01 -13.76
C LEU A 183 -23.05 -14.41 -15.00
N ALA A 184 -23.67 -14.54 -16.16
CA ALA A 184 -23.20 -13.93 -17.41
C ALA A 184 -23.06 -12.40 -17.26
N SER A 185 -24.07 -11.74 -16.68
CA SER A 185 -24.02 -10.30 -16.44
C SER A 185 -22.90 -9.88 -15.48
N CYS A 186 -22.60 -10.69 -14.47
CA CYS A 186 -21.53 -10.43 -13.51
C CYS A 186 -20.15 -10.65 -14.13
N LEU A 187 -19.97 -11.72 -14.91
CA LEU A 187 -18.70 -12.03 -15.58
C LEU A 187 -18.36 -10.99 -16.65
N LEU A 188 -19.36 -10.54 -17.43
CA LEU A 188 -19.16 -9.50 -18.46
C LEU A 188 -18.82 -8.12 -17.87
N LYS A 189 -19.42 -7.76 -16.72
CA LYS A 189 -19.06 -6.53 -15.99
C LYS A 189 -17.67 -6.60 -15.32
N CYS A 190 -17.11 -7.81 -15.18
CA CYS A 190 -15.83 -8.08 -14.56
C CYS A 190 -14.79 -8.63 -15.56
N SER A 191 -14.64 -8.00 -16.73
CA SER A 191 -13.49 -8.22 -17.63
C SER A 191 -12.15 -7.82 -16.95
N PRO A 192 -11.01 -8.47 -17.27
CA PRO A 192 -10.07 -8.97 -16.25
C PRO A 192 -9.08 -7.91 -15.76
N ARG A 193 -8.97 -7.77 -14.44
CA ARG A 193 -7.65 -7.54 -13.84
C ARG A 193 -6.97 -8.89 -13.83
N SER A 194 -5.87 -9.01 -14.57
CA SER A 194 -4.94 -10.13 -14.54
C SER A 194 -4.76 -10.66 -13.10
N PHE A 195 -5.35 -11.83 -12.83
CA PHE A 195 -5.10 -12.55 -11.59
C PHE A 195 -3.78 -13.34 -11.74
N PRO A 196 -2.90 -13.32 -10.73
CA PRO A 196 -1.86 -14.32 -10.61
C PRO A 196 -2.53 -15.68 -10.43
N SER A 197 -2.04 -16.67 -11.17
CA SER A 197 -2.40 -18.09 -11.10
C SER A 197 -2.78 -18.55 -9.69
N LEU A 198 -3.89 -19.29 -9.60
CA LEU A 198 -4.24 -20.17 -8.48
C LEU A 198 -3.00 -20.92 -7.99
N ARG A 199 -2.38 -20.43 -6.90
CA ARG A 199 -1.43 -21.18 -6.10
C ARG A 199 -2.08 -21.46 -4.76
N SER A 200 -2.39 -22.74 -4.60
CA SER A 200 -2.83 -23.43 -3.40
C SER A 200 -2.29 -22.79 -2.12
N ARG A 201 -3.18 -22.29 -1.25
CA ARG A 201 -2.82 -22.02 0.15
C ARG A 201 -3.96 -22.43 1.07
N SER A 202 -3.81 -23.65 1.57
CA SER A 202 -4.34 -24.19 2.81
C SER A 202 -4.04 -23.26 4.00
N VAL A 203 -4.89 -22.26 4.25
CA VAL A 203 -4.86 -21.47 5.50
C VAL A 203 -6.28 -21.07 5.88
N LEU A 204 -7.16 -22.04 6.16
CA LEU A 204 -8.50 -21.75 6.70
C LEU A 204 -8.77 -22.34 8.09
N ASP A 205 -7.87 -23.15 8.65
CA ASP A 205 -8.22 -23.94 9.83
C ASP A 205 -7.86 -23.34 11.20
N SER A 206 -7.50 -22.05 11.30
CA SER A 206 -7.10 -21.46 12.59
C SER A 206 -7.83 -20.18 13.00
N ARG A 207 -8.88 -19.75 12.27
CA ARG A 207 -9.49 -18.42 12.48
C ARG A 207 -10.72 -18.36 13.40
N SER A 208 -11.15 -19.48 13.98
CA SER A 208 -12.31 -19.53 14.88
C SER A 208 -12.10 -18.81 16.24
N LYS A 209 -10.86 -18.55 16.67
CA LYS A 209 -10.58 -17.97 18.02
C LYS A 209 -10.43 -16.44 18.10
N ASN A 210 -10.67 -15.68 17.02
CA ASN A 210 -10.24 -14.28 16.91
C ASN A 210 -11.33 -13.20 17.03
N HIS A 211 -12.53 -13.51 17.52
CA HIS A 211 -13.63 -12.52 17.61
C HIS A 211 -13.27 -11.29 18.48
N THR A 212 -12.41 -11.47 19.49
CA THR A 212 -11.91 -10.40 20.38
C THR A 212 -10.85 -9.50 19.73
N MET A 213 -10.20 -9.96 18.65
CA MET A 213 -9.09 -9.23 18.00
C MET A 213 -9.61 -8.12 17.06
N ILE A 214 -10.82 -8.27 16.51
CA ILE A 214 -11.42 -7.36 15.53
C ILE A 214 -11.83 -6.02 16.17
N ILE A 215 -12.25 -6.03 17.44
CA ILE A 215 -12.65 -4.80 18.17
C ILE A 215 -11.41 -3.97 18.55
N ARG A 216 -10.33 -4.62 19.01
CA ARG A 216 -9.06 -3.93 19.32
C ARG A 216 -8.43 -3.28 18.08
N PHE A 217 -8.57 -3.89 16.91
CA PHE A 217 -8.04 -3.38 15.64
C PHE A 217 -8.67 -2.05 15.18
N ARG A 218 -9.97 -1.84 15.44
CA ARG A 218 -10.68 -0.59 15.10
C ARG A 218 -10.16 0.60 15.89
N ILE A 219 -9.78 0.40 17.15
CA ILE A 219 -9.31 1.47 18.04
C ILE A 219 -7.88 1.88 17.66
N THR A 220 -6.99 0.92 17.35
CA THR A 220 -5.58 1.20 17.05
C THR A 220 -5.37 1.93 15.72
N ILE A 221 -6.10 1.57 14.65
CA ILE A 221 -5.97 2.25 13.34
C ILE A 221 -6.54 3.67 13.39
N CYS A 222 -7.67 3.89 14.07
CA CYS A 222 -8.19 5.24 14.27
C CYS A 222 -7.22 6.11 15.08
N LEU A 223 -6.68 5.60 16.20
CA LEU A 223 -5.67 6.30 16.99
C LEU A 223 -4.39 6.61 16.19
N PHE A 224 -3.95 5.69 15.32
CA PHE A 224 -2.76 5.88 14.51
C PHE A 224 -2.93 7.00 13.46
N THR A 225 -4.09 7.03 12.79
CA THR A 225 -4.42 8.07 11.81
C THR A 225 -4.62 9.43 12.50
N LEU A 226 -5.22 9.45 13.70
CA LEU A 226 -5.39 10.65 14.51
C LEU A 226 -4.05 11.17 15.06
N LYS A 227 -3.16 10.29 15.55
CA LYS A 227 -1.86 10.66 16.11
C LYS A 227 -0.89 11.19 15.05
N MET A 228 -0.98 10.68 13.82
CA MET A 228 -0.32 11.27 12.64
C MET A 228 -0.85 12.67 12.31
N ALA A 229 -2.16 12.89 12.42
CA ALA A 229 -2.77 14.19 12.16
C ALA A 229 -2.49 15.21 13.29
N LEU A 230 -2.38 14.74 14.54
CA LEU A 230 -2.11 15.57 15.72
C LEU A 230 -0.63 15.93 15.88
N ASN A 231 0.31 15.00 15.61
CA ASN A 231 1.75 15.31 15.62
C ASN A 231 2.17 16.36 14.57
N VAL A 232 1.41 16.50 13.48
CA VAL A 232 1.61 17.57 12.48
C VAL A 232 1.15 18.93 13.01
N LYS A 233 0.25 18.97 14.00
CA LYS A 233 -0.23 20.21 14.63
C LYS A 233 0.61 20.67 15.83
N GLU A 234 1.24 19.75 16.57
CA GLU A 234 1.93 20.07 17.83
C GLU A 234 3.40 20.52 17.68
N ASN A 235 3.99 20.48 16.48
CA ASN A 235 5.35 20.99 16.24
C ASN A 235 5.43 22.04 15.11
N PRO A 236 4.90 23.25 15.31
CA PRO A 236 5.09 24.35 14.36
C PRO A 236 6.50 24.95 14.38
N SER A 237 7.29 24.73 15.45
CA SER A 237 8.57 25.42 15.73
C SER A 237 9.83 24.70 15.26
N SER A 238 9.79 23.40 14.92
CA SER A 238 10.99 22.67 14.47
C SER A 238 11.19 22.64 12.94
N ALA A 239 10.31 23.32 12.17
CA ALA A 239 10.35 23.37 10.71
C ALA A 239 10.81 24.73 10.14
N GLU A 240 11.39 25.61 10.96
CA GLU A 240 11.86 26.94 10.53
C GLU A 240 13.19 26.91 9.77
N ASN A 241 13.96 25.81 9.83
CA ASN A 241 15.30 25.74 9.25
C ASN A 241 15.45 24.98 7.92
N LEU A 242 14.35 24.64 7.24
CA LEU A 242 14.43 24.07 5.88
C LEU A 242 14.77 25.15 4.85
N VAL A 243 16.08 25.43 4.71
CA VAL A 243 16.63 26.33 3.70
C VAL A 243 16.61 25.64 2.34
N PHE A 244 15.68 26.07 1.48
CA PHE A 244 15.67 25.70 0.06
C PHE A 244 16.76 26.48 -0.68
N SER A 245 17.93 25.86 -0.86
CA SER A 245 19.03 26.45 -1.65
C SER A 245 18.73 26.32 -3.16
N GLN A 246 18.88 27.41 -3.91
CA GLN A 246 18.86 27.37 -5.37
C GLN A 246 20.22 26.88 -5.93
N PRO A 247 20.25 26.24 -7.11
CA PRO A 247 21.51 25.80 -7.72
C PRO A 247 22.28 27.00 -8.30
N ILE A 248 23.55 27.08 -7.90
CA ILE A 248 24.59 27.89 -8.55
C ILE A 248 24.78 27.32 -9.97
N LYS A 249 24.67 28.19 -10.98
CA LYS A 249 24.99 27.85 -12.37
C LYS A 249 26.52 27.81 -12.51
N ASN A 250 27.09 26.62 -12.71
CA ASN A 250 28.45 26.49 -13.23
C ASN A 250 28.35 26.07 -14.69
N ASP A 251 28.60 27.02 -15.58
CA ASP A 251 28.85 26.77 -16.99
C ASP A 251 30.21 26.08 -17.15
N SER A 252 30.20 24.84 -17.64
CA SER A 252 31.39 24.20 -18.19
C SER A 252 30.97 23.29 -19.36
N LEU A 253 30.92 23.91 -20.54
CA LEU A 253 30.87 23.23 -21.83
C LEU A 253 32.11 23.65 -22.60
N ALA A 254 32.97 22.66 -22.91
CA ALA A 254 33.60 22.45 -24.22
C ALA A 254 34.96 21.76 -24.07
N TYR A 255 34.98 20.43 -24.24
CA TYR A 255 36.16 19.80 -24.83
C TYR A 255 35.84 18.47 -25.52
N ARG A 256 36.31 18.38 -26.78
CA ARG A 256 36.56 17.20 -27.62
C ARG A 256 35.38 16.31 -28.06
N ARG A 257 35.11 16.38 -29.37
CA ARG A 257 35.48 15.30 -30.31
C ARG A 257 35.97 15.91 -31.64
N GLN A 258 37.27 15.80 -31.89
CA GLN A 258 37.84 15.77 -33.23
C GLN A 258 37.99 14.30 -33.63
N LEU A 259 37.86 14.04 -34.94
CA LEU A 259 38.61 13.12 -35.81
C LEU A 259 37.67 12.83 -37.01
N SER A 260 37.72 13.55 -38.14
CA SER A 260 38.75 13.66 -39.20
C SER A 260 38.24 12.96 -40.49
N PRO A 261 38.92 13.06 -41.66
CA PRO A 261 38.46 13.78 -42.85
C PRO A 261 38.24 12.83 -44.05
N ILE A 262 37.93 13.34 -45.26
CA ILE A 262 38.50 12.91 -46.58
C ILE A 262 37.71 13.50 -47.78
N ARG A 263 38.46 14.20 -48.64
CA ARG A 263 38.43 14.38 -50.13
C ARG A 263 37.19 14.95 -50.83
N THR A 264 37.27 16.15 -51.42
CA THR A 264 37.75 16.51 -52.79
C THR A 264 36.98 15.84 -53.93
N THR A 265 36.11 16.60 -54.58
CA THR A 265 36.29 17.24 -55.91
C THR A 265 35.28 18.36 -56.05
#